data_AF-A0A1U8MRI0-F1
#
_entry.id   AF-A0A1U8MRI0-F1
#
_cell.length_a   1.000
_cell.length_b   1.000
_cell.length_c   1.000
_cell.angle_alpha   90.00
_cell.angle_beta   90.00
_cell.angle_gamma   90.00
#
_symmetry.space_group_name_H-M   'P 1'
#
loop_
_entity.id
_entity.type
_entity.pdbx_description
1 polymer ?
#
loop_
_entity_poly.entity_id
_entity_poly.type
_entity_poly.pdbx_seq_one_letter_code
_entity_poly.pdbx_strand_id
1 'polypeptide(L)'
;MSFVCDFCGTNGDHSPYYCATCHLLVHKNCISLPRHIMITRHLHTISLSYSLRQSQVEDWMCKICYEEVYIRYGNYRCPGSRCHFIAHVCCATDEATWDGTIMPEGYDERSEEVVHEPWNLITDVVEQIRIGELMVASEIKHSYHDHNLRLTFSGKTKDDDSQCDWCTRPISTPFYSCEQCNFFLHKDCAELPKKMPHSFHKHLLTLSNSHDEDGYSVCSACSQLYQGFSYRCYEIVCSFRIDIQCMYFSDTLKHPSHEHSLFLVHNNEGMWCSACFRVPFPWDVLYRCMKRCDFSLDLSCAKLPLTCWYKYDRHFLTLTYSDDSEFPQYYCDLCEKIRLPNCWFYYCADCDNSLHLHCALGVLPYMKLGNKFKSYRHKHPVIFVKNIWNCPPCKVCGEICNGQAVECKESECNFTVHWSCF
;
A
#
# COMPACT_ATOMS: atom_id res chain seq x y z
N MET A 1 16.85 21.92 -28.79
CA MET A 1 18.23 22.06 -28.28
C MET A 1 18.15 21.66 -26.82
N SER A 2 18.80 20.58 -26.42
CA SER A 2 18.84 20.16 -25.02
C SER A 2 20.02 20.86 -24.32
N PHE A 3 19.84 21.25 -23.06
CA PHE A 3 20.90 21.82 -22.24
C PHE A 3 20.79 21.29 -20.80
N VAL A 4 21.92 21.24 -20.09
CA VAL A 4 21.96 20.92 -18.67
C VAL A 4 21.72 22.20 -17.89
N CYS A 5 20.75 22.19 -16.97
CA CYS A 5 20.48 23.32 -16.10
C CYS A 5 21.57 23.45 -15.03
N ASP A 6 22.20 24.62 -14.94
CA ASP A 6 23.25 24.91 -13.97
C ASP A 6 22.74 24.95 -12.52
N PHE A 7 21.42 25.03 -12.33
CA PHE A 7 20.80 25.00 -11.02
C PHE A 7 20.47 23.58 -10.55
N CYS A 8 19.68 22.80 -11.28
CA CYS A 8 19.23 21.48 -10.82
C CYS A 8 20.04 20.30 -11.37
N GLY A 9 20.94 20.53 -12.34
CA GLY A 9 21.80 19.51 -12.92
C GLY A 9 21.12 18.54 -13.88
N THR A 10 19.85 18.75 -14.22
CA THR A 10 19.10 17.90 -15.16
C THR A 10 19.01 18.51 -16.56
N ASN A 11 18.82 17.65 -17.57
CA ASN A 11 18.58 18.10 -18.95
C ASN A 11 17.18 18.70 -19.08
N GLY A 12 17.04 19.78 -19.86
CA GLY A 12 15.75 20.32 -20.26
C GLY A 12 15.63 20.48 -21.77
N ASP A 13 14.43 20.25 -22.29
CA ASP A 13 14.11 20.28 -23.73
C ASP A 13 13.44 21.59 -24.19
N HIS A 14 13.62 22.68 -23.45
CA HIS A 14 12.93 23.97 -23.69
C HIS A 14 13.91 25.17 -23.71
N SER A 15 13.40 26.38 -23.97
CA SER A 15 14.20 27.62 -24.00
C SER A 15 14.85 27.89 -22.63
N PRO A 16 16.19 27.95 -22.53
CA PRO A 16 16.87 28.28 -21.28
C PRO A 16 16.63 29.74 -20.90
N TYR A 17 16.60 30.01 -19.60
CA TYR A 17 16.78 31.35 -19.08
C TYR A 17 18.25 31.56 -18.80
N TYR A 18 18.80 32.62 -19.37
CA TYR A 18 20.21 32.97 -19.22
C TYR A 18 20.34 34.18 -18.29
N CYS A 19 21.08 34.01 -17.19
CA CYS A 19 21.45 35.13 -16.34
C CYS A 19 22.78 35.72 -16.84
N ALA A 20 22.72 36.89 -17.48
CA ALA A 20 23.91 37.54 -18.05
C ALA A 20 24.97 37.92 -16.99
N THR A 21 24.56 38.16 -15.75
CA THR A 21 25.48 38.51 -14.65
C THR A 21 26.23 37.31 -14.11
N CYS A 22 25.53 36.18 -13.96
CA CYS A 22 26.11 34.96 -13.38
C CYS A 22 26.61 33.98 -14.44
N HIS A 23 26.32 34.23 -15.72
CA HIS A 23 26.57 33.34 -16.85
C HIS A 23 25.98 31.92 -16.68
N LEU A 24 24.82 31.82 -16.03
CA LEU A 24 24.13 30.55 -15.77
C LEU A 24 22.94 30.35 -16.71
N LEU A 25 22.74 29.11 -17.15
CA LEU A 25 21.59 28.62 -17.89
C LEU A 25 20.70 27.81 -16.96
N VAL A 26 19.47 28.25 -16.77
CA VAL A 26 18.53 27.59 -15.86
C VAL A 26 17.19 27.30 -16.53
N HIS A 27 16.51 26.25 -16.08
CA HIS A 27 15.12 26.02 -16.47
C HIS A 27 14.23 27.14 -15.94
N LYS A 28 13.17 27.47 -16.67
CA LYS A 28 12.15 28.44 -16.23
C LYS A 28 11.64 28.16 -14.82
N ASN A 29 11.32 26.89 -14.56
CA ASN A 29 10.74 26.46 -13.29
C ASN A 29 11.74 26.53 -12.13
N CYS A 30 13.05 26.47 -12.39
CA CYS A 30 14.07 26.55 -11.35
C CYS A 30 14.24 27.95 -10.76
N ILE A 31 13.80 29.01 -11.46
CA ILE A 31 13.97 30.40 -11.03
C ILE A 31 12.96 30.77 -9.95
N SER A 32 11.77 30.19 -10.00
CA SER A 32 10.63 30.52 -9.14
C SER A 32 10.47 29.56 -7.95
N LEU A 33 11.50 28.78 -7.62
CA LEU A 33 11.40 27.79 -6.56
C LEU A 33 11.34 28.45 -5.18
N PRO A 34 10.39 28.04 -4.32
CA PRO A 34 10.22 28.61 -2.99
C PRO A 34 11.40 28.26 -2.08
N ARG A 35 11.73 29.16 -1.14
CA ARG A 35 12.83 28.95 -0.19
C ARG A 35 12.54 27.91 0.87
N HIS A 36 11.30 27.86 1.38
CA HIS A 36 10.90 26.97 2.46
C HIS A 36 9.63 26.23 2.06
N ILE A 37 9.66 24.90 2.12
CA ILE A 37 8.54 24.04 1.76
C ILE A 37 8.36 22.91 2.77
N MET A 38 7.17 22.32 2.77
CA MET A 38 6.88 21.05 3.43
C MET A 38 6.67 19.98 2.38
N ILE A 39 7.13 18.77 2.67
CA ILE A 39 6.87 17.60 1.81
C ILE A 39 6.39 16.44 2.67
N THR A 40 5.65 15.51 2.10
CA THR A 40 5.10 14.38 2.88
C THR A 40 6.12 13.36 3.35
N ARG A 41 7.28 13.29 2.71
CA ARG A 41 8.36 12.39 3.09
C ARG A 41 9.23 12.94 4.23
N HIS A 42 8.95 14.13 4.73
CA HIS A 42 9.71 14.72 5.82
C HIS A 42 8.84 15.62 6.70
N LEU A 43 8.85 15.36 8.01
CA LEU A 43 8.02 16.10 8.96
C LEU A 43 8.44 17.55 9.15
N HIS A 44 9.71 17.89 8.91
CA HIS A 44 10.17 19.26 9.10
C HIS A 44 10.07 20.09 7.82
N THR A 45 9.96 21.41 8.00
CA THR A 45 10.19 22.36 6.91
C THR A 45 11.61 22.20 6.34
N ILE A 46 11.72 22.08 5.02
CA ILE A 46 13.01 22.02 4.31
C ILE A 46 13.29 23.32 3.58
N SER A 47 14.57 23.69 3.53
CA SER A 47 15.05 24.96 3.00
C SER A 47 15.91 24.75 1.76
N LEU A 48 15.69 25.58 0.74
CA LEU A 48 16.48 25.58 -0.48
C LEU A 48 17.90 26.07 -0.18
N SER A 49 18.88 25.26 -0.56
CA SER A 49 20.30 25.54 -0.41
C SER A 49 21.00 25.48 -1.77
N TYR A 50 21.85 26.47 -2.02
CA TYR A 50 22.71 26.52 -3.21
C TYR A 50 24.06 27.10 -2.81
N SER A 51 25.15 26.41 -3.14
CA SER A 51 26.51 26.84 -2.81
C SER A 51 27.44 26.66 -4.01
N LEU A 52 28.08 27.76 -4.42
CA LEU A 52 29.07 27.79 -5.52
C LEU A 52 30.47 27.32 -5.10
N ARG A 53 30.67 26.90 -3.84
CA ARG A 53 31.98 26.50 -3.34
C ARG A 53 32.24 25.02 -3.63
N GLN A 54 33.42 24.71 -4.19
CA GLN A 54 33.94 23.34 -4.26
C GLN A 54 33.96 22.74 -2.86
N SER A 55 33.15 21.72 -2.64
CA SER A 55 33.06 21.02 -1.38
C SER A 55 33.87 19.74 -1.42
N GLN A 56 34.34 19.38 -0.24
CA GLN A 56 34.81 18.05 0.12
C GLN A 56 33.80 16.98 -0.36
N VAL A 57 34.34 15.83 -0.75
CA VAL A 57 33.57 14.66 -1.20
C VAL A 57 32.89 14.06 0.02
N GLU A 58 31.68 14.52 0.31
CA GLU A 58 30.75 13.84 1.21
C GLU A 58 29.68 13.18 0.34
N ASP A 59 29.47 11.88 0.52
CA ASP A 59 28.46 11.09 -0.19
C ASP A 59 27.05 11.45 0.32
N TRP A 60 26.51 12.56 -0.18
CA TRP A 60 25.15 12.99 0.11
C TRP A 60 24.15 12.21 -0.75
N MET A 61 23.22 11.51 -0.11
CA MET A 61 22.19 10.73 -0.79
C MET A 61 20.82 11.39 -0.63
N CYS A 62 20.15 11.64 -1.76
CA CYS A 62 18.80 12.19 -1.79
C CYS A 62 17.84 11.26 -1.05
N LYS A 63 17.09 11.76 -0.07
CA LYS A 63 16.15 10.96 0.72
C LYS A 63 14.81 10.69 0.03
N ILE A 64 14.67 11.09 -1.24
CA ILE A 64 13.47 10.85 -2.06
C ILE A 64 13.77 9.83 -3.16
N CYS A 65 14.76 10.10 -4.01
CA CYS A 65 15.14 9.19 -5.09
C CYS A 65 16.33 8.30 -4.76
N TYR A 66 17.01 8.49 -3.62
CA TYR A 66 18.15 7.67 -3.20
C TYR A 66 19.30 7.63 -4.22
N GLU A 67 19.46 8.71 -4.99
CA GLU A 67 20.60 8.98 -5.86
C GLU A 67 21.54 10.03 -5.23
N GLU A 68 22.80 10.07 -5.69
CA GLU A 68 23.80 11.03 -5.23
C GLU A 68 23.35 12.48 -5.47
N VAL A 69 23.53 13.34 -4.47
CA VAL A 69 23.26 14.77 -4.53
C VAL A 69 24.58 15.51 -4.68
N TYR A 70 24.86 15.97 -5.90
CA TYR A 70 25.97 16.88 -6.13
C TYR A 70 25.61 18.27 -5.61
N ILE A 71 26.22 18.66 -4.50
CA ILE A 71 25.88 19.90 -3.78
C ILE A 71 26.25 21.20 -4.53
N ARG A 72 26.96 21.06 -5.67
CA ARG A 72 27.16 22.13 -6.66
C ARG A 72 25.84 22.59 -7.30
N TYR A 73 24.82 21.73 -7.28
CA TYR A 73 23.46 22.01 -7.72
C TYR A 73 22.58 22.39 -6.52
N GLY A 74 21.49 23.09 -6.79
CA GLY A 74 20.44 23.41 -5.83
C GLY A 74 19.85 22.14 -5.22
N ASN A 75 19.69 22.16 -3.91
CA ASN A 75 19.14 21.04 -3.13
C ASN A 75 18.33 21.57 -1.94
N TYR A 76 17.32 20.83 -1.49
CA TYR A 76 16.62 21.16 -0.26
C TYR A 76 17.23 20.41 0.92
N ARG A 77 17.36 21.08 2.07
CA ARG A 77 17.88 20.51 3.31
C ARG A 77 17.00 20.83 4.50
N CYS A 78 16.87 19.89 5.43
CA CYS A 78 16.29 20.22 6.73
C CYS A 78 17.28 21.08 7.53
N PRO A 79 16.86 22.23 8.10
CA PRO A 79 17.69 23.05 8.96
C PRO A 79 17.86 22.47 10.38
N GLY A 80 17.10 21.43 10.73
CA GLY A 80 17.15 20.79 12.05
C GLY A 80 18.53 20.21 12.35
N SER A 81 19.12 20.61 13.47
CA SER A 81 20.51 20.26 13.85
C SER A 81 20.81 18.77 14.02
N ARG A 82 19.77 17.93 14.14
CA ARG A 82 19.88 16.46 14.21
C ARG A 82 19.27 15.76 12.99
N CYS A 83 18.94 16.51 11.95
CA CYS A 83 18.29 15.99 10.76
C CYS A 83 19.20 16.11 9.54
N HIS A 84 19.58 14.97 8.96
CA HIS A 84 20.42 14.90 7.76
C HIS A 84 19.57 14.74 6.49
N PHE A 85 18.36 15.28 6.49
CA PHE A 85 17.49 15.21 5.32
C PHE A 85 18.02 16.14 4.23
N ILE A 86 18.30 15.56 3.06
CA ILE A 86 18.67 16.27 1.84
C ILE A 86 17.92 15.66 0.66
N ALA A 87 17.48 16.51 -0.26
CA ALA A 87 16.84 16.07 -1.49
C ALA A 87 17.27 16.94 -2.67
N HIS A 88 17.30 16.35 -3.88
CA HIS A 88 17.41 17.15 -5.10
C HIS A 88 16.23 18.13 -5.17
N VAL A 89 16.45 19.29 -5.78
CA VAL A 89 15.40 20.26 -6.07
C VAL A 89 14.23 19.62 -6.79
N CYS A 90 14.49 18.93 -7.90
CA CYS A 90 13.44 18.31 -8.70
C CYS A 90 12.67 17.25 -7.93
N CYS A 91 13.33 16.50 -7.04
CA CYS A 91 12.67 15.48 -6.23
C CYS A 91 11.80 16.08 -5.12
N ALA A 92 12.24 17.17 -4.49
CA ALA A 92 11.50 17.80 -3.41
C ALA A 92 10.31 18.62 -3.91
N THR A 93 10.34 19.06 -5.17
CA THR A 93 9.27 19.84 -5.79
C THR A 93 8.44 19.03 -6.78
N ASP A 94 8.61 17.71 -6.80
CA ASP A 94 7.84 16.82 -7.66
C ASP A 94 6.39 16.75 -7.19
N GLU A 95 5.44 16.80 -8.13
CA GLU A 95 4.01 16.85 -7.83
C GLU A 95 3.50 15.61 -7.09
N ALA A 96 4.21 14.47 -7.10
CA ALA A 96 3.86 13.30 -6.30
C ALA A 96 4.29 13.44 -4.82
N THR A 97 5.31 14.27 -4.54
CA THR A 97 5.87 14.47 -3.20
C THR A 97 5.37 15.74 -2.50
N TRP A 98 5.11 16.78 -3.28
CA TRP A 98 4.82 18.13 -2.81
C TRP A 98 3.48 18.61 -3.34
N ASP A 99 2.66 19.13 -2.45
CA ASP A 99 1.32 19.67 -2.72
C ASP A 99 1.32 21.17 -3.08
N GLY A 100 2.49 21.81 -3.05
CA GLY A 100 2.62 23.25 -3.28
C GLY A 100 2.68 24.08 -1.98
N THR A 101 2.67 23.44 -0.81
CA THR A 101 2.76 24.14 0.48
C THR A 101 4.09 24.88 0.64
N ILE A 102 4.01 26.20 0.81
CA ILE A 102 5.15 27.11 1.04
C ILE A 102 5.08 27.60 2.49
N MET A 103 6.19 27.52 3.21
CA MET A 103 6.25 27.95 4.61
C MET A 103 6.84 29.36 4.76
N PRO A 104 6.31 30.18 5.67
CA PRO A 104 6.89 31.48 5.99
C PRO A 104 8.24 31.33 6.69
N GLU A 105 9.14 32.29 6.48
CA GLU A 105 10.45 32.34 7.14
C GLU A 105 10.25 32.40 8.68
N GLY A 106 10.77 31.41 9.41
CA GLY A 106 10.69 31.35 10.89
C GLY A 106 9.50 30.60 11.47
N TYR A 107 8.75 29.82 10.69
CA TYR A 107 7.69 28.92 11.19
C TYR A 107 8.24 27.92 12.23
N ASP A 108 7.61 27.87 13.41
CA ASP A 108 7.88 26.90 14.47
C ASP A 108 6.69 25.94 14.59
N GLU A 109 6.91 24.68 14.21
CA GLU A 109 5.93 23.57 14.28
C GLU A 109 5.36 23.35 15.69
N ARG A 110 6.00 23.90 16.72
CA ARG A 110 5.57 23.75 18.12
C ARG A 110 4.47 24.72 18.56
N SER A 111 3.99 25.60 17.68
CA SER A 111 3.10 26.72 18.01
C SER A 111 1.60 26.50 17.72
N GLU A 112 1.22 25.35 17.15
CA GLU A 112 -0.21 25.04 16.94
C GLU A 112 -0.90 24.57 18.23
N GLU A 113 -2.00 25.25 18.58
CA GLU A 113 -2.95 24.79 19.59
C GLU A 113 -3.64 23.50 19.10
N VAL A 114 -3.25 22.36 19.68
CA VAL A 114 -3.86 21.06 19.37
C VAL A 114 -5.31 21.06 19.88
N VAL A 115 -6.27 21.28 19.00
CA VAL A 115 -7.68 20.98 19.28
C VAL A 115 -7.79 19.48 19.54
N HIS A 116 -8.24 19.09 20.74
CA HIS A 116 -8.39 17.70 21.17
C HIS A 116 -9.55 16.98 20.44
N GLU A 117 -9.47 16.85 19.11
CA GLU A 117 -10.28 15.86 18.41
C GLU A 117 -9.77 14.45 18.78
N PRO A 118 -10.66 13.45 19.00
CA PRO A 118 -10.22 12.10 19.31
C PRO A 118 -9.38 11.55 18.16
N TRP A 119 -8.16 11.13 18.47
CA TRP A 119 -7.16 10.65 17.51
C TRP A 119 -7.65 9.49 16.65
N ASN A 120 -8.45 8.58 17.22
CA ASN A 120 -9.02 7.42 16.55
C ASN A 120 -10.55 7.39 16.68
N LEU A 121 -11.16 6.28 16.23
CA LEU A 121 -12.62 6.10 16.20
C LEU A 121 -13.19 5.44 17.48
N ILE A 122 -12.35 5.22 18.49
CA ILE A 122 -12.79 4.81 19.83
C ILE A 122 -13.41 6.04 20.51
N THR A 123 -14.68 5.92 20.88
CA THR A 123 -15.43 7.03 21.49
C THR A 123 -15.40 6.98 23.02
N ASP A 124 -15.24 5.79 23.58
CA ASP A 124 -15.22 5.56 25.03
C ASP A 124 -14.46 4.27 25.35
N VAL A 125 -13.77 4.24 26.49
CA VAL A 125 -13.13 3.03 27.03
C VAL A 125 -13.91 2.61 28.25
N VAL A 126 -14.70 1.55 28.11
CA VAL A 126 -15.63 1.06 29.14
C VAL A 126 -14.87 0.34 30.25
N GLU A 127 -13.90 -0.48 29.88
CA GLU A 127 -13.09 -1.26 30.81
C GLU A 127 -11.63 -1.32 30.35
N GLN A 128 -10.71 -1.35 31.31
CA GLN A 128 -9.29 -1.57 31.09
C GLN A 128 -8.78 -2.68 31.97
N ILE A 129 -7.85 -3.46 31.43
CA ILE A 129 -7.12 -4.50 32.16
C ILE A 129 -5.62 -4.21 32.12
N ARG A 130 -4.91 -4.73 33.13
CA ARG A 130 -3.46 -4.59 33.22
C ARG A 130 -2.79 -5.87 32.75
N ILE A 131 -1.94 -5.78 31.73
CA ILE A 131 -1.13 -6.89 31.22
C ILE A 131 0.34 -6.52 31.42
N GLY A 132 0.94 -7.07 32.48
CA GLY A 132 2.25 -6.64 32.94
C GLY A 132 2.23 -5.17 33.36
N GLU A 133 2.99 -4.33 32.66
CA GLU A 133 3.04 -2.88 32.90
C GLU A 133 2.07 -2.08 32.00
N LEU A 134 1.45 -2.71 31.01
CA LEU A 134 0.59 -2.06 30.04
C LEU A 134 -0.87 -2.05 30.49
N MET A 135 -1.52 -0.89 30.41
CA MET A 135 -2.97 -0.77 30.50
C MET A 135 -3.57 -0.93 29.10
N VAL A 136 -4.50 -1.87 28.95
CA VAL A 136 -5.13 -2.20 27.67
C VAL A 136 -6.64 -2.10 27.84
N ALA A 137 -7.33 -1.43 26.91
CA ALA A 137 -8.79 -1.40 26.89
C ALA A 137 -9.34 -2.81 26.62
N SER A 138 -10.03 -3.40 27.59
CA SER A 138 -10.70 -4.70 27.42
C SER A 138 -12.08 -4.56 26.79
N GLU A 139 -12.72 -3.40 26.95
CA GLU A 139 -14.02 -3.10 26.37
C GLU A 139 -14.09 -1.65 25.90
N ILE A 140 -14.55 -1.44 24.67
CA ILE A 140 -14.60 -0.11 24.03
C ILE A 140 -15.95 0.16 23.38
N LYS A 141 -16.33 1.44 23.31
CA LYS A 141 -17.35 1.93 22.36
C LYS A 141 -16.66 2.48 21.13
N HIS A 142 -17.27 2.21 19.98
CA HIS A 142 -16.68 2.53 18.69
C HIS A 142 -17.65 3.34 17.84
N SER A 143 -17.22 4.41 17.18
CA SER A 143 -18.13 5.32 16.44
C SER A 143 -18.84 4.67 15.24
N TYR A 144 -18.32 3.54 14.76
CA TYR A 144 -18.84 2.78 13.62
C TYR A 144 -19.55 1.48 14.00
N HIS A 145 -19.73 1.21 15.28
CA HIS A 145 -20.47 0.05 15.74
C HIS A 145 -21.26 0.37 17.01
N ASP A 146 -22.55 0.09 17.01
CA ASP A 146 -23.46 0.53 18.08
C ASP A 146 -23.25 -0.23 19.40
N HIS A 147 -22.76 -1.47 19.34
CA HIS A 147 -22.51 -2.28 20.53
C HIS A 147 -21.07 -2.12 21.03
N ASN A 148 -20.86 -2.40 22.32
CA ASN A 148 -19.53 -2.48 22.89
C ASN A 148 -18.74 -3.64 22.26
N LEU A 149 -17.45 -3.41 22.05
CA LEU A 149 -16.54 -4.43 21.56
C LEU A 149 -15.62 -4.89 22.68
N ARG A 150 -15.51 -6.21 22.85
CA ARG A 150 -14.67 -6.83 23.89
C ARG A 150 -13.41 -7.44 23.28
N LEU A 151 -12.28 -7.20 23.93
CA LEU A 151 -10.96 -7.65 23.51
C LEU A 151 -10.72 -9.12 23.89
N THR A 152 -10.24 -9.89 22.92
CA THR A 152 -9.88 -11.30 23.10
C THR A 152 -8.38 -11.49 22.84
N PHE A 153 -7.67 -12.08 23.80
CA PHE A 153 -6.22 -12.32 23.74
C PHE A 153 -5.85 -13.76 23.34
N SER A 154 -6.75 -14.70 23.56
CA SER A 154 -6.50 -16.13 23.33
C SER A 154 -7.79 -16.82 22.95
N GLY A 155 -7.71 -17.71 21.96
CA GLY A 155 -8.84 -18.44 21.43
C GLY A 155 -8.99 -18.18 19.94
N LYS A 156 -9.44 -19.23 19.23
CA LYS A 156 -9.90 -19.08 17.86
C LYS A 156 -11.35 -18.60 17.88
N THR A 157 -11.74 -17.84 16.88
CA THR A 157 -13.15 -17.65 16.56
C THR A 157 -13.80 -19.03 16.35
N LYS A 158 -15.09 -19.17 16.66
CA LYS A 158 -15.83 -20.44 16.44
C LYS A 158 -15.82 -20.87 14.97
N ASP A 159 -15.55 -19.92 14.07
CA ASP A 159 -15.39 -20.09 12.63
C ASP A 159 -13.95 -19.72 12.25
N ASP A 160 -13.19 -20.68 11.72
CA ASP A 160 -11.78 -20.49 11.28
C ASP A 160 -11.68 -19.47 10.11
N ASP A 161 -12.79 -19.10 9.46
CA ASP A 161 -12.84 -18.15 8.34
C ASP A 161 -13.24 -16.71 8.76
N SER A 162 -13.28 -16.39 10.06
CA SER A 162 -13.65 -15.04 10.52
C SER A 162 -12.65 -13.98 10.03
N GLN A 163 -13.16 -12.94 9.36
CA GLN A 163 -12.37 -11.83 8.81
C GLN A 163 -12.62 -10.53 9.57
N CYS A 164 -11.59 -9.68 9.65
CA CYS A 164 -11.71 -8.32 10.15
C CYS A 164 -12.61 -7.49 9.23
N ASP A 165 -13.60 -6.82 9.81
CA ASP A 165 -14.56 -5.99 9.08
C ASP A 165 -13.91 -4.78 8.39
N TRP A 166 -12.69 -4.39 8.79
CA TRP A 166 -12.02 -3.20 8.27
C TRP A 166 -10.95 -3.50 7.24
N CYS A 167 -10.09 -4.50 7.49
CA CYS A 167 -8.97 -4.80 6.60
C CYS A 167 -9.16 -6.09 5.79
N THR A 168 -10.30 -6.77 5.99
CA THR A 168 -10.74 -8.04 5.36
C THR A 168 -9.79 -9.23 5.51
N ARG A 169 -8.72 -9.08 6.29
CA ARG A 169 -7.81 -10.19 6.64
C ARG A 169 -8.45 -11.13 7.65
N PRO A 170 -8.05 -12.42 7.64
CA PRO A 170 -8.39 -13.34 8.73
C PRO A 170 -8.06 -12.73 10.10
N ILE A 171 -8.96 -12.93 11.06
CA ILE A 171 -8.77 -12.45 12.43
C ILE A 171 -7.60 -13.17 13.08
N SER A 172 -6.76 -12.39 13.73
CA SER A 172 -5.66 -12.87 14.55
C SER A 172 -5.73 -12.19 15.91
N THR A 173 -5.35 -12.89 16.97
CA THR A 173 -5.28 -12.31 18.31
C THR A 173 -4.13 -11.29 18.40
N PRO A 174 -4.32 -10.17 19.12
CA PRO A 174 -5.54 -9.76 19.81
C PRO A 174 -6.56 -9.08 18.87
N PHE A 175 -7.85 -9.32 19.13
CA PHE A 175 -8.95 -8.72 18.35
C PHE A 175 -10.13 -8.33 19.25
N TYR A 176 -10.86 -7.30 18.84
CA TYR A 176 -12.13 -6.89 19.40
C TYR A 176 -13.27 -7.61 18.68
N SER A 177 -14.25 -8.10 19.44
CA SER A 177 -15.47 -8.70 18.89
C SER A 177 -16.72 -8.20 19.60
N CYS A 178 -17.82 -8.15 18.87
CA CYS A 178 -19.14 -7.93 19.44
C CYS A 178 -19.76 -9.26 19.89
N GLU A 179 -20.32 -9.31 21.09
CA GLU A 179 -21.04 -10.52 21.56
C GLU A 179 -22.46 -10.63 20.99
N GLN A 180 -22.99 -9.53 20.45
CA GLN A 180 -24.37 -9.43 19.96
C GLN A 180 -24.49 -9.66 18.45
N CYS A 181 -23.39 -9.55 17.70
CA CYS A 181 -23.38 -9.74 16.25
C CYS A 181 -22.01 -10.20 15.74
N ASN A 182 -21.95 -10.71 14.51
CA ASN A 182 -20.71 -11.16 13.87
C ASN A 182 -19.88 -9.97 13.35
N PHE A 183 -19.35 -9.18 14.27
CA PHE A 183 -18.47 -8.05 13.98
C PHE A 183 -17.13 -8.21 14.70
N PHE A 184 -16.03 -8.12 13.94
CA PHE A 184 -14.68 -8.40 14.39
C PHE A 184 -13.70 -7.36 13.85
N LEU A 185 -12.84 -6.83 14.73
CA LEU A 185 -11.75 -5.93 14.37
C LEU A 185 -10.45 -6.40 14.99
N HIS A 186 -9.35 -6.39 14.25
CA HIS A 186 -8.04 -6.43 14.89
C HIS A 186 -7.91 -5.26 15.86
N LYS A 187 -7.21 -5.47 16.98
CA LYS A 187 -6.93 -4.38 17.95
C LYS A 187 -6.36 -3.15 17.24
N ASP A 188 -5.36 -3.36 16.38
CA ASP A 188 -4.71 -2.29 15.64
C ASP A 188 -5.66 -1.59 14.65
N CYS A 189 -6.61 -2.33 14.05
CA CYS A 189 -7.63 -1.74 13.19
C CYS A 189 -8.55 -0.81 13.99
N ALA A 190 -9.05 -1.25 15.15
CA ALA A 190 -9.93 -0.43 15.99
C ALA A 190 -9.25 0.85 16.52
N GLU A 191 -7.93 0.84 16.66
CA GLU A 191 -7.14 1.95 17.21
C GLU A 191 -6.56 2.89 16.12
N LEU A 192 -6.88 2.66 14.84
CA LEU A 192 -6.36 3.44 13.71
C LEU A 192 -6.64 4.96 13.84
N PRO A 193 -5.67 5.82 13.51
CA PRO A 193 -5.87 7.27 13.49
C PRO A 193 -6.93 7.70 12.50
N LYS A 194 -7.73 8.73 12.81
CA LYS A 194 -8.70 9.30 11.87
C LYS A 194 -8.04 9.98 10.67
N LYS A 195 -6.89 10.62 10.89
CA LYS A 195 -6.14 11.33 9.87
C LYS A 195 -4.68 10.90 9.94
N MET A 196 -4.06 10.63 8.80
CA MET A 196 -2.69 10.16 8.74
C MET A 196 -2.01 10.64 7.46
N PRO A 197 -0.78 11.22 7.54
CA PRO A 197 0.03 11.47 6.35
C PRO A 197 0.60 10.14 5.84
N HIS A 198 0.94 10.04 4.56
CA HIS A 198 1.50 8.81 4.00
C HIS A 198 2.52 9.07 2.89
N SER A 199 3.62 8.31 2.84
CA SER A 199 4.70 8.55 1.87
C SER A 199 4.30 8.35 0.40
N PHE A 200 3.16 7.68 0.15
CA PHE A 200 2.63 7.42 -1.20
C PHE A 200 1.75 8.57 -1.72
N HIS A 201 1.42 9.54 -0.87
CA HIS A 201 0.51 10.61 -1.26
C HIS A 201 0.80 11.92 -0.52
N LYS A 202 0.76 13.03 -1.26
CA LYS A 202 1.13 14.34 -0.77
C LYS A 202 0.16 15.02 0.20
N HIS A 203 -1.11 14.62 0.23
CA HIS A 203 -2.11 15.21 1.11
C HIS A 203 -2.38 14.34 2.34
N LEU A 204 -2.91 14.96 3.40
CA LEU A 204 -3.36 14.24 4.59
C LEU A 204 -4.54 13.34 4.25
N LEU A 205 -4.43 12.05 4.60
CA LEU A 205 -5.47 11.08 4.31
C LEU A 205 -6.40 10.92 5.51
N THR A 206 -7.69 10.74 5.25
CA THR A 206 -8.72 10.56 6.27
C THR A 206 -9.32 9.17 6.18
N LEU A 207 -9.42 8.50 7.32
CA LEU A 207 -10.02 7.18 7.47
C LEU A 207 -11.50 7.22 7.10
N SER A 208 -11.92 6.30 6.25
CA SER A 208 -13.23 6.28 5.62
C SER A 208 -13.72 4.86 5.36
N ASN A 209 -15.03 4.67 5.51
CA ASN A 209 -15.73 3.44 5.10
C ASN A 209 -16.67 3.70 3.91
N SER A 210 -16.44 4.78 3.15
CA SER A 210 -17.23 5.05 1.95
C SER A 210 -16.83 4.08 0.85
N HIS A 211 -17.57 2.98 0.74
CA HIS A 211 -17.58 2.22 -0.49
C HIS A 211 -18.18 3.07 -1.61
N ASP A 212 -17.71 2.84 -2.84
CA ASP A 212 -18.41 3.36 -4.00
C ASP A 212 -19.82 2.73 -4.09
N GLU A 213 -20.71 3.26 -4.94
CA GLU A 213 -22.08 2.74 -5.09
C GLU A 213 -22.13 1.23 -5.37
N ASP A 214 -21.03 0.69 -5.89
CA ASP A 214 -20.81 -0.71 -6.22
C ASP A 214 -20.48 -1.61 -5.02
N GLY A 215 -20.06 -1.08 -3.86
CA GLY A 215 -19.78 -1.88 -2.66
C GLY A 215 -18.35 -2.44 -2.56
N TYR A 216 -17.41 -1.93 -3.34
CA TYR A 216 -15.96 -2.16 -3.24
C TYR A 216 -15.20 -0.93 -3.77
N SER A 217 -13.89 -0.88 -3.57
CA SER A 217 -13.02 0.17 -4.13
C SER A 217 -11.69 -0.40 -4.64
N VAL A 218 -10.96 0.39 -5.43
CA VAL A 218 -9.63 0.06 -5.96
C VAL A 218 -8.58 0.83 -5.17
N CYS A 219 -7.54 0.15 -4.67
CA CYS A 219 -6.45 0.83 -4.00
C CYS A 219 -5.54 1.52 -5.02
N SER A 220 -5.34 2.83 -4.90
CA SER A 220 -4.47 3.62 -5.79
C SER A 220 -3.01 3.17 -5.77
N ALA A 221 -2.56 2.51 -4.70
CA ALA A 221 -1.16 2.11 -4.54
C ALA A 221 -0.82 0.74 -5.13
N CYS A 222 -1.78 -0.20 -5.21
CA CYS A 222 -1.51 -1.56 -5.70
C CYS A 222 -2.51 -2.05 -6.75
N SER A 223 -3.48 -1.21 -7.14
CA SER A 223 -4.56 -1.51 -8.08
C SER A 223 -5.42 -2.75 -7.73
N GLN A 224 -5.38 -3.23 -6.49
CA GLN A 224 -6.21 -4.34 -6.03
C GLN A 224 -7.57 -3.85 -5.52
N LEU A 225 -8.60 -4.67 -5.74
CA LEU A 225 -9.91 -4.46 -5.17
C LEU A 225 -9.92 -4.81 -3.69
N TYR A 226 -10.56 -3.97 -2.89
CA TYR A 226 -10.71 -4.16 -1.46
C TYR A 226 -12.12 -3.75 -0.99
N GLN A 227 -12.48 -4.28 0.18
CA GLN A 227 -13.66 -3.91 0.95
C GLN A 227 -13.24 -3.56 2.40
N GLY A 228 -14.19 -3.07 3.19
CA GLY A 228 -13.91 -2.48 4.50
C GLY A 228 -13.37 -1.05 4.42
N PHE A 229 -12.65 -0.66 5.47
CA PHE A 229 -12.15 0.70 5.64
C PHE A 229 -10.95 0.98 4.73
N SER A 230 -10.72 2.25 4.47
CA SER A 230 -9.55 2.75 3.77
C SER A 230 -9.26 4.18 4.15
N TYR A 231 -8.09 4.67 3.80
CA TYR A 231 -7.77 6.08 3.89
C TYR A 231 -7.97 6.74 2.54
N ARG A 232 -8.59 7.92 2.56
CA ARG A 232 -8.95 8.67 1.36
C ARG A 232 -8.47 10.11 1.45
N CYS A 233 -8.00 10.62 0.33
CA CYS A 233 -7.81 12.05 0.14
C CYS A 233 -9.14 12.71 -0.23
N TYR A 234 -9.47 13.81 0.45
CA TYR A 234 -10.69 14.60 0.21
C TYR A 234 -10.41 15.94 -0.47
N GLU A 235 -9.17 16.18 -0.91
CA GLU A 235 -8.86 17.32 -1.76
C GLU A 235 -9.63 17.24 -3.08
N ILE A 236 -10.18 18.38 -3.53
CA ILE A 236 -11.20 18.45 -4.60
C ILE A 236 -10.75 17.78 -5.90
N VAL A 237 -9.47 17.91 -6.25
CA VAL A 237 -8.88 17.37 -7.48
C VAL A 237 -8.13 16.06 -7.26
N CYS A 238 -8.36 15.39 -6.13
CA CYS A 238 -7.65 14.16 -5.78
C CYS A 238 -8.61 13.01 -5.49
N SER A 239 -8.41 11.90 -6.20
CA SER A 239 -9.18 10.65 -6.01
C SER A 239 -8.39 9.56 -5.29
N PHE A 240 -7.27 9.90 -4.63
CA PHE A 240 -6.39 8.92 -4.01
C PHE A 240 -7.06 8.18 -2.86
N ARG A 241 -6.99 6.84 -2.90
CA ARG A 241 -7.49 5.94 -1.84
C ARG A 241 -6.49 4.81 -1.61
N ILE A 242 -6.29 4.45 -0.35
CA ILE A 242 -5.35 3.39 0.03
C ILE A 242 -6.00 2.47 1.05
N ASP A 243 -5.96 1.16 0.77
CA ASP A 243 -6.49 0.16 1.69
C ASP A 243 -5.67 0.10 2.99
N ILE A 244 -6.25 -0.45 4.06
CA ILE A 244 -5.60 -0.51 5.37
C ILE A 244 -4.27 -1.27 5.33
N GLN A 245 -4.11 -2.28 4.46
CA GLN A 245 -2.87 -3.06 4.40
C GLN A 245 -1.75 -2.27 3.74
N CYS A 246 -2.05 -1.57 2.64
CA CYS A 246 -1.12 -0.69 1.95
C CYS A 246 -0.70 0.51 2.83
N MET A 247 -1.56 0.95 3.75
CA MET A 247 -1.27 2.04 4.70
C MET A 247 -0.14 1.71 5.69
N TYR A 248 0.16 0.44 5.94
CA TYR A 248 1.27 0.05 6.81
C TYR A 248 2.64 0.06 6.11
N PHE A 249 2.67 0.32 4.81
CA PHE A 249 3.93 0.41 4.07
C PHE A 249 4.55 1.80 4.21
N SER A 250 5.87 1.84 4.20
CA SER A 250 6.63 3.10 4.30
C SER A 250 7.39 3.37 3.01
N ASP A 251 8.12 4.48 2.92
CA ASP A 251 8.98 4.77 1.77
C ASP A 251 10.15 3.78 1.60
N THR A 252 10.43 2.97 2.62
CA THR A 252 11.48 1.96 2.64
C THR A 252 10.90 0.58 2.96
N LEU A 253 11.37 -0.46 2.28
CA LEU A 253 10.94 -1.83 2.48
C LEU A 253 12.15 -2.76 2.61
N LYS A 254 12.20 -3.52 3.71
CA LYS A 254 13.07 -4.70 3.83
C LYS A 254 12.22 -5.93 3.54
N HIS A 255 12.50 -6.61 2.44
CA HIS A 255 11.70 -7.75 2.01
C HIS A 255 12.56 -9.03 1.97
N PRO A 256 12.10 -10.18 2.48
CA PRO A 256 12.92 -11.40 2.55
C PRO A 256 13.43 -11.92 1.19
N SER A 257 12.77 -11.56 0.09
CA SER A 257 13.19 -11.94 -1.25
C SER A 257 14.42 -11.20 -1.78
N HIS A 258 14.89 -10.16 -1.08
CA HIS A 258 16.03 -9.36 -1.53
C HIS A 258 16.85 -8.83 -0.36
N GLU A 259 18.17 -9.01 -0.41
CA GLU A 259 19.08 -8.65 0.69
C GLU A 259 19.11 -7.15 0.98
N HIS A 260 18.99 -6.32 -0.06
CA HIS A 260 19.06 -4.87 0.06
C HIS A 260 17.70 -4.25 0.41
N SER A 261 17.74 -3.11 1.12
CA SER A 261 16.55 -2.26 1.26
C SER A 261 16.06 -1.79 -0.10
N LEU A 262 14.75 -1.85 -0.27
CA LEU A 262 14.05 -1.31 -1.42
C LEU A 262 13.44 0.03 -1.05
N PHE A 263 13.37 0.94 -2.03
CA PHE A 263 12.91 2.30 -1.84
C PHE A 263 11.78 2.64 -2.80
N LEU A 264 10.82 3.42 -2.31
CA LEU A 264 9.67 3.87 -3.06
C LEU A 264 10.07 4.79 -4.22
N VAL A 265 9.71 4.39 -5.44
CA VAL A 265 9.87 5.20 -6.65
C VAL A 265 8.53 5.79 -7.09
N HIS A 266 8.55 7.06 -7.52
CA HIS A 266 7.35 7.77 -8.01
C HIS A 266 7.16 7.68 -9.53
N ASN A 267 8.18 7.22 -10.25
CA ASN A 267 8.09 6.90 -11.67
C ASN A 267 8.48 5.43 -11.86
N ASN A 268 7.54 4.64 -12.37
CA ASN A 268 7.71 3.21 -12.64
C ASN A 268 7.69 2.89 -14.15
N GLU A 269 7.77 3.90 -15.03
CA GLU A 269 7.74 3.71 -16.47
C GLU A 269 8.84 2.77 -16.94
N GLY A 270 8.46 1.76 -17.72
CA GLY A 270 9.38 0.74 -18.24
C GLY A 270 9.92 -0.23 -17.18
N MET A 271 9.47 -0.15 -15.92
CA MET A 271 9.84 -1.09 -14.87
C MET A 271 8.87 -2.28 -14.85
N TRP A 272 9.37 -3.42 -14.39
CA TRP A 272 8.61 -4.66 -14.26
C TRP A 272 8.81 -5.22 -12.85
N CYS A 273 7.80 -5.91 -12.32
CA CYS A 273 7.90 -6.52 -11.01
C CYS A 273 8.71 -7.82 -11.07
N SER A 274 9.79 -7.92 -10.31
CA SER A 274 10.65 -9.11 -10.23
C SER A 274 9.93 -10.34 -9.64
N ALA A 275 8.78 -10.15 -8.98
CA ALA A 275 7.98 -11.22 -8.40
C ALA A 275 6.97 -11.84 -9.38
N CYS A 276 6.23 -11.01 -10.12
CA CYS A 276 5.14 -11.46 -10.98
C CYS A 276 5.36 -11.20 -12.47
N PHE A 277 6.47 -10.54 -12.84
CA PHE A 277 6.84 -10.19 -14.20
C PHE A 277 5.81 -9.33 -14.95
N ARG A 278 4.88 -8.71 -14.21
CA ARG A 278 3.93 -7.75 -14.77
C ARG A 278 4.52 -6.36 -14.75
N VAL A 279 4.14 -5.57 -15.75
CA VAL A 279 4.36 -4.13 -15.77
C VAL A 279 3.31 -3.50 -14.86
N PRO A 280 3.70 -2.79 -13.79
CA PRO A 280 2.76 -2.06 -12.94
C PRO A 280 2.02 -1.00 -13.75
N PHE A 281 0.82 -0.60 -13.32
CA PHE A 281 0.16 0.56 -13.92
C PHE A 281 0.97 1.84 -13.64
N PRO A 282 0.88 2.88 -14.48
CA PRO A 282 1.67 4.11 -14.31
C PRO A 282 1.49 4.79 -12.94
N TRP A 283 0.35 4.58 -12.29
CA TRP A 283 0.00 5.12 -10.98
C TRP A 283 0.23 4.15 -9.81
N ASP A 284 0.67 2.91 -10.08
CA ASP A 284 0.98 1.93 -9.03
C ASP A 284 2.27 2.30 -8.28
N VAL A 285 2.26 2.03 -6.99
CA VAL A 285 3.44 2.17 -6.14
C VAL A 285 4.40 0.99 -6.36
N LEU A 286 5.67 1.32 -6.63
CA LEU A 286 6.74 0.37 -6.86
C LEU A 286 7.91 0.63 -5.90
N TYR A 287 8.54 -0.45 -5.43
CA TYR A 287 9.80 -0.39 -4.71
C TYR A 287 10.96 -0.82 -5.61
N ARG A 288 12.12 -0.18 -5.48
CA ARG A 288 13.32 -0.52 -6.24
C ARG A 288 14.56 -0.62 -5.36
N CYS A 289 15.44 -1.57 -5.69
CA CYS A 289 16.79 -1.61 -5.13
C CYS A 289 17.70 -0.61 -5.84
N MET A 290 18.37 0.26 -5.08
CA MET A 290 19.28 1.28 -5.64
C MET A 290 20.76 0.87 -5.62
N LYS A 291 21.10 -0.32 -5.11
CA LYS A 291 22.49 -0.81 -4.99
C LYS A 291 23.02 -1.48 -6.27
N ARG A 292 22.78 -0.89 -7.45
CA ARG A 292 23.12 -1.45 -8.78
C ARG A 292 22.53 -2.85 -9.04
N CYS A 293 21.40 -3.17 -8.42
CA CYS A 293 20.61 -4.36 -8.74
C CYS A 293 19.37 -3.94 -9.52
N ASP A 294 18.97 -4.71 -10.53
CA ASP A 294 17.73 -4.46 -11.27
C ASP A 294 16.53 -5.18 -10.62
N PHE A 295 16.39 -4.99 -9.30
CA PHE A 295 15.31 -5.59 -8.53
C PHE A 295 14.23 -4.55 -8.23
N SER A 296 13.00 -4.86 -8.62
CA SER A 296 11.82 -4.02 -8.37
C SER A 296 10.63 -4.86 -7.94
N LEU A 297 9.86 -4.36 -6.98
CA LEU A 297 8.76 -5.10 -6.37
C LEU A 297 7.54 -4.21 -6.27
N ASP A 298 6.47 -4.60 -6.97
CA ASP A 298 5.18 -3.90 -6.87
C ASP A 298 4.55 -4.14 -5.49
N LEU A 299 3.71 -3.20 -5.07
CA LEU A 299 3.08 -3.27 -3.75
C LEU A 299 2.14 -4.49 -3.61
N SER A 300 1.53 -4.97 -4.70
CA SER A 300 0.66 -6.15 -4.67
C SER A 300 1.44 -7.43 -4.31
N CYS A 301 2.67 -7.55 -4.78
CA CYS A 301 3.57 -8.66 -4.51
C CYS A 301 4.27 -8.50 -3.16
N ALA A 302 4.61 -7.27 -2.76
CA ALA A 302 5.18 -6.99 -1.45
C ALA A 302 4.23 -7.32 -0.28
N LYS A 303 2.92 -7.32 -0.54
CA LYS A 303 1.86 -7.68 0.44
C LYS A 303 1.59 -9.17 0.57
N LEU A 304 2.21 -10.01 -0.25
CA LEU A 304 1.92 -11.44 -0.23
C LEU A 304 2.32 -12.03 1.14
N PRO A 305 1.44 -12.83 1.78
CA PRO A 305 1.80 -13.48 3.03
C PRO A 305 2.93 -14.48 2.80
N LEU A 306 3.84 -14.61 3.77
CA LEU A 306 4.94 -15.58 3.67
C LEU A 306 4.46 -17.02 3.66
N THR A 307 3.29 -17.28 4.25
CA THR A 307 2.68 -18.60 4.29
C THR A 307 1.18 -18.51 4.03
N CYS A 308 0.61 -19.50 3.36
CA CYS A 308 -0.83 -19.63 3.20
C CYS A 308 -1.30 -21.07 3.42
N TRP A 309 -2.54 -21.23 3.87
CA TRP A 309 -3.16 -22.55 3.99
C TRP A 309 -3.82 -22.96 2.68
N TYR A 310 -3.59 -24.21 2.27
CA TYR A 310 -4.25 -24.84 1.14
C TYR A 310 -5.10 -26.00 1.62
N LYS A 311 -6.39 -25.97 1.27
CA LYS A 311 -7.40 -26.92 1.78
C LYS A 311 -7.09 -28.41 1.54
N TYR A 312 -6.28 -28.72 0.52
CA TYR A 312 -5.91 -30.10 0.20
C TYR A 312 -4.58 -30.52 0.82
N ASP A 313 -3.96 -29.65 1.61
CA ASP A 313 -2.70 -29.88 2.28
C ASP A 313 -2.86 -29.72 3.80
N ARG A 314 -2.10 -30.54 4.52
CA ARG A 314 -2.02 -30.48 5.98
C ARG A 314 -0.99 -29.45 6.44
N HIS A 315 -0.05 -29.12 5.58
CA HIS A 315 1.01 -28.16 5.85
C HIS A 315 0.70 -26.81 5.18
N PHE A 316 1.24 -25.74 5.74
CA PHE A 316 1.19 -24.42 5.09
C PHE A 316 2.15 -24.41 3.91
N LEU A 317 1.74 -23.79 2.81
CA LEU A 317 2.65 -23.49 1.72
C LEU A 317 3.41 -22.23 2.07
N THR A 318 4.67 -22.18 1.65
CA THR A 318 5.59 -21.06 1.82
C THR A 318 5.75 -20.32 0.49
N LEU A 319 5.74 -19.00 0.56
CA LEU A 319 6.01 -18.14 -0.59
C LEU A 319 7.47 -18.33 -1.02
N THR A 320 7.65 -18.76 -2.26
CA THR A 320 8.94 -19.15 -2.85
C THR A 320 9.27 -18.20 -4.00
N TYR A 321 10.53 -17.73 -4.01
CA TYR A 321 10.98 -16.63 -4.89
C TYR A 321 11.73 -17.11 -6.13
N SER A 322 12.37 -18.27 -6.06
CA SER A 322 13.10 -18.94 -7.14
C SER A 322 12.87 -20.44 -7.05
N ASP A 323 12.92 -21.12 -8.19
CA ASP A 323 12.90 -22.57 -8.26
C ASP A 323 14.32 -23.06 -8.58
N ASP A 324 15.15 -23.13 -7.54
CA ASP A 324 16.55 -23.56 -7.64
C ASP A 324 16.70 -25.09 -7.52
N SER A 325 15.59 -25.83 -7.62
CA SER A 325 15.59 -27.29 -7.51
C SER A 325 16.16 -27.94 -8.77
N GLU A 326 16.73 -29.15 -8.63
CA GLU A 326 17.18 -29.94 -9.78
C GLU A 326 16.02 -30.42 -10.67
N PHE A 327 14.80 -30.45 -10.10
CA PHE A 327 13.55 -30.85 -10.76
C PHE A 327 12.47 -29.78 -10.56
N PRO A 328 12.58 -28.63 -11.23
CA PRO A 328 11.64 -27.52 -11.06
C PRO A 328 10.20 -27.92 -11.37
N GLN A 329 9.30 -27.60 -10.45
CA GLN A 329 7.88 -27.91 -10.58
C GLN A 329 7.20 -26.81 -11.40
N TYR A 330 7.11 -27.07 -12.70
CA TYR A 330 6.57 -26.14 -13.69
C TYR A 330 5.04 -26.12 -13.76
N TYR A 331 4.35 -26.92 -12.95
CA TYR A 331 2.89 -27.01 -12.98
C TYR A 331 2.32 -26.58 -11.63
N CYS A 332 1.13 -26.01 -11.68
CA CYS A 332 0.33 -25.72 -10.50
C CYS A 332 -0.59 -26.91 -10.22
N ASP A 333 -0.50 -27.50 -9.03
CA ASP A 333 -1.25 -28.71 -8.67
C ASP A 333 -2.77 -28.47 -8.53
N LEU A 334 -3.20 -27.21 -8.41
CA LEU A 334 -4.63 -26.88 -8.36
C LEU A 334 -5.26 -26.74 -9.75
N CYS A 335 -4.57 -26.11 -10.70
CA CYS A 335 -5.17 -25.77 -12.00
C CYS A 335 -4.54 -26.50 -13.18
N GLU A 336 -3.50 -27.31 -12.93
CA GLU A 336 -2.76 -28.11 -13.91
C GLU A 336 -2.13 -27.29 -15.06
N LYS A 337 -2.06 -25.96 -14.89
CA LYS A 337 -1.44 -25.06 -15.88
C LYS A 337 0.02 -24.80 -15.53
N ILE A 338 0.78 -24.52 -16.59
CA ILE A 338 2.19 -24.16 -16.49
C ILE A 338 2.36 -22.89 -15.64
N ARG A 339 3.36 -22.91 -14.78
CA ARG A 339 3.86 -21.81 -13.99
C ARG A 339 5.07 -21.21 -14.70
N LEU A 340 5.13 -19.88 -14.75
CA LEU A 340 6.30 -19.20 -15.27
C LEU A 340 7.48 -19.43 -14.30
N PRO A 341 8.65 -19.92 -14.78
CA PRO A 341 9.74 -20.35 -13.90
C PRO A 341 10.19 -19.30 -12.89
N ASN A 342 10.27 -18.04 -13.33
CA ASN A 342 10.77 -16.95 -12.51
C ASN A 342 9.68 -16.26 -11.67
N CYS A 343 8.40 -16.58 -11.87
CA CYS A 343 7.34 -15.98 -11.07
C CYS A 343 7.27 -16.64 -9.68
N TRP A 344 7.07 -15.82 -8.65
CA TRP A 344 6.85 -16.28 -7.29
C TRP A 344 5.63 -17.19 -7.21
N PHE A 345 5.67 -18.10 -6.25
CA PHE A 345 4.67 -19.16 -6.09
C PHE A 345 4.61 -19.65 -4.67
N TYR A 346 3.59 -20.43 -4.34
CA TYR A 346 3.49 -21.08 -3.04
C TYR A 346 3.90 -22.53 -3.18
N TYR A 347 4.77 -22.99 -2.30
CA TYR A 347 5.29 -24.36 -2.31
C TYR A 347 5.27 -24.98 -0.91
N CYS A 348 4.91 -26.25 -0.82
CA CYS A 348 5.09 -27.04 0.38
C CYS A 348 6.15 -28.12 0.13
N ALA A 349 7.26 -28.07 0.87
CA ALA A 349 8.33 -29.07 0.76
C ALA A 349 7.93 -30.46 1.30
N ASP A 350 7.01 -30.50 2.27
CA ASP A 350 6.58 -31.77 2.89
C ASP A 350 5.59 -32.55 2.00
N CYS A 351 4.77 -31.83 1.22
CA CYS A 351 3.73 -32.42 0.39
C CYS A 351 3.98 -32.28 -1.12
N ASP A 352 5.06 -31.60 -1.50
CA ASP A 352 5.45 -31.34 -2.89
C ASP A 352 4.35 -30.67 -3.72
N ASN A 353 3.56 -29.81 -3.06
CA ASN A 353 2.49 -29.04 -3.68
C ASN A 353 3.00 -27.65 -4.07
N SER A 354 2.92 -27.33 -5.36
CA SER A 354 3.24 -26.06 -6.00
C SER A 354 1.98 -25.40 -6.54
N LEU A 355 1.72 -24.15 -6.13
CA LEU A 355 0.55 -23.38 -6.54
C LEU A 355 0.94 -22.01 -7.09
N HIS A 356 0.24 -21.56 -8.14
CA HIS A 356 0.27 -20.14 -8.51
C HIS A 356 -0.21 -19.27 -7.35
N LEU A 357 0.28 -18.03 -7.27
CA LEU A 357 -0.16 -17.06 -6.24
C LEU A 357 -1.68 -16.90 -6.17
N HIS A 358 -2.33 -16.76 -7.33
CA HIS A 358 -3.78 -16.60 -7.42
C HIS A 358 -4.56 -17.91 -7.16
N CYS A 359 -3.94 -19.07 -7.37
CA CYS A 359 -4.51 -20.36 -7.00
C CYS A 359 -4.50 -20.57 -5.49
N ALA A 360 -3.42 -20.12 -4.83
CA ALA A 360 -3.27 -20.24 -3.38
C ALA A 360 -4.11 -19.21 -2.61
N LEU A 361 -4.06 -17.94 -3.02
CA LEU A 361 -4.72 -16.84 -2.29
C LEU A 361 -6.12 -16.49 -2.81
N GLY A 362 -6.46 -16.96 -4.02
CA GLY A 362 -7.61 -16.48 -4.76
C GLY A 362 -7.29 -15.28 -5.67
N VAL A 363 -8.22 -15.00 -6.58
CA VAL A 363 -8.15 -13.90 -7.54
C VAL A 363 -8.32 -12.54 -6.87
N LEU A 364 -9.14 -12.45 -5.82
CA LEU A 364 -9.38 -11.23 -5.03
C LEU A 364 -9.24 -11.53 -3.53
N PRO A 365 -8.02 -11.48 -2.97
CA PRO A 365 -7.78 -11.86 -1.57
C PRO A 365 -8.35 -10.89 -0.54
N TYR A 366 -8.72 -9.67 -0.94
CA TYR A 366 -9.16 -8.59 -0.03
C TYR A 366 -10.64 -8.22 -0.16
N MET A 367 -11.39 -8.98 -0.96
CA MET A 367 -12.85 -8.95 -0.95
C MET A 367 -13.34 -9.81 0.20
N LYS A 368 -14.29 -9.28 0.99
CA LYS A 368 -14.85 -10.01 2.13
C LYS A 368 -15.83 -11.07 1.62
N LEU A 369 -15.67 -12.31 2.09
CA LEU A 369 -16.58 -13.38 1.70
C LEU A 369 -18.00 -13.12 2.25
N GLY A 370 -19.01 -13.37 1.42
CA GLY A 370 -20.42 -13.17 1.76
C GLY A 370 -20.91 -11.72 1.66
N ASN A 371 -20.04 -10.73 1.49
CA ASN A 371 -20.46 -9.34 1.31
C ASN A 371 -21.17 -9.16 -0.04
N LYS A 372 -22.31 -8.48 0.00
CA LYS A 372 -23.07 -8.08 -1.20
C LYS A 372 -22.42 -6.87 -1.85
N PHE A 373 -22.33 -6.90 -3.17
CA PHE A 373 -21.88 -5.77 -3.98
C PHE A 373 -22.77 -5.66 -5.22
N LYS A 374 -22.89 -4.46 -5.76
CA LYS A 374 -23.67 -4.19 -6.97
C LYS A 374 -22.77 -4.29 -8.19
N SER A 375 -23.37 -4.60 -9.33
CA SER A 375 -22.67 -4.62 -10.61
C SER A 375 -23.63 -4.21 -11.72
N TYR A 376 -23.13 -3.51 -12.72
CA TYR A 376 -23.88 -3.22 -13.94
C TYR A 376 -24.11 -4.47 -14.80
N ARG A 377 -23.31 -5.54 -14.60
CA ARG A 377 -23.39 -6.78 -15.37
C ARG A 377 -24.49 -7.73 -14.89
N HIS A 378 -25.00 -7.52 -13.68
CA HIS A 378 -26.10 -8.30 -13.13
C HIS A 378 -27.05 -7.44 -12.30
N LYS A 379 -28.36 -7.53 -12.58
CA LYS A 379 -29.38 -6.64 -11.99
C LYS A 379 -29.50 -6.77 -10.46
N HIS A 380 -29.25 -7.96 -9.92
CA HIS A 380 -29.34 -8.21 -8.48
C HIS A 380 -27.99 -7.98 -7.79
N PRO A 381 -27.97 -7.62 -6.50
CA PRO A 381 -26.75 -7.67 -5.71
C PRO A 381 -26.18 -9.09 -5.71
N VAL A 382 -24.90 -9.18 -6.04
CA VAL A 382 -24.15 -10.44 -6.03
C VAL A 382 -23.28 -10.50 -4.78
N ILE A 383 -22.90 -11.71 -4.38
CA ILE A 383 -21.99 -11.96 -3.27
C ILE A 383 -20.70 -12.57 -3.78
N PHE A 384 -19.61 -12.27 -3.08
CA PHE A 384 -18.33 -12.93 -3.30
C PHE A 384 -18.24 -14.19 -2.44
N VAL A 385 -18.02 -15.34 -3.05
CA VAL A 385 -18.01 -16.64 -2.35
C VAL A 385 -16.72 -17.39 -2.60
N LYS A 386 -16.43 -18.35 -1.73
CA LYS A 386 -15.37 -19.35 -1.89
C LYS A 386 -16.00 -20.73 -1.91
N ASN A 387 -16.19 -21.27 -3.10
CA ASN A 387 -16.78 -22.57 -3.32
C ASN A 387 -15.72 -23.66 -3.16
N ILE A 388 -16.00 -24.63 -2.29
CA ILE A 388 -15.06 -25.72 -1.97
C ILE A 388 -15.63 -27.07 -2.38
N TRP A 389 -16.92 -27.29 -2.12
CA TRP A 389 -17.65 -28.51 -2.40
C TRP A 389 -18.91 -28.19 -3.19
N ASN A 390 -19.39 -29.12 -4.02
CA ASN A 390 -20.60 -28.96 -4.84
C ASN A 390 -20.57 -27.67 -5.69
N CYS A 391 -19.42 -27.38 -6.31
CA CYS A 391 -19.19 -26.14 -7.03
C CYS A 391 -20.11 -26.04 -8.26
N PRO A 392 -20.93 -24.99 -8.40
CA PRO A 392 -21.79 -24.80 -9.56
C PRO A 392 -20.98 -24.52 -10.84
N PRO A 393 -21.50 -24.87 -12.02
CA PRO A 393 -20.87 -24.51 -13.30
C PRO A 393 -21.02 -23.01 -13.57
N CYS A 394 -19.97 -22.39 -14.09
CA CYS A 394 -19.96 -21.00 -14.51
C CYS A 394 -20.92 -20.78 -15.67
N LYS A 395 -21.79 -19.78 -15.57
CA LYS A 395 -22.76 -19.45 -16.63
C LYS A 395 -22.16 -18.97 -17.95
N VAL A 396 -20.89 -18.53 -17.93
CA VAL A 396 -20.22 -17.95 -19.10
C VAL A 396 -19.32 -18.97 -19.79
N CYS A 397 -18.40 -19.61 -19.05
CA CYS A 397 -17.45 -20.55 -19.65
C CYS A 397 -17.84 -22.03 -19.49
N GLY A 398 -18.85 -22.35 -18.67
CA GLY A 398 -19.28 -23.74 -18.41
C GLY A 398 -18.42 -24.52 -17.40
N GLU A 399 -17.19 -24.07 -17.13
CA GLU A 399 -16.28 -24.70 -16.17
C GLU A 399 -16.77 -24.59 -14.73
N ILE A 400 -16.39 -25.53 -13.86
CA ILE A 400 -16.78 -25.51 -12.45
C ILE A 400 -16.17 -24.32 -11.71
N CYS A 401 -16.99 -23.62 -10.92
CA CYS A 401 -16.56 -22.50 -10.07
C CYS A 401 -15.92 -23.01 -8.77
N ASN A 402 -14.79 -23.72 -8.86
CA ASN A 402 -13.99 -24.13 -7.68
C ASN A 402 -13.09 -22.96 -7.24
N GLY A 403 -13.11 -22.63 -5.95
CA GLY A 403 -12.43 -21.47 -5.40
C GLY A 403 -13.32 -20.21 -5.39
N GLN A 404 -12.74 -19.06 -5.68
CA GLN A 404 -13.46 -17.79 -5.61
C GLN A 404 -14.40 -17.59 -6.80
N ALA A 405 -15.65 -17.22 -6.52
CA ALA A 405 -16.69 -16.99 -7.51
C ALA A 405 -17.65 -15.87 -7.10
N VAL A 406 -18.46 -15.42 -8.06
CA VAL A 406 -19.53 -14.45 -7.86
C VAL A 406 -20.86 -15.16 -7.98
N GLU A 407 -21.72 -15.01 -6.98
CA GLU A 407 -23.02 -15.68 -6.91
C GLU A 407 -24.16 -14.69 -6.64
N CYS A 408 -25.31 -14.92 -7.27
CA CYS A 408 -26.56 -14.27 -6.90
C CYS A 408 -27.35 -15.19 -5.96
N LYS A 409 -27.80 -14.66 -4.81
CA LYS A 409 -28.64 -15.40 -3.85
C LYS A 409 -30.13 -15.02 -3.91
N GLU A 410 -30.53 -14.19 -4.87
CA GLU A 410 -31.95 -13.90 -5.07
C GLU A 410 -32.70 -15.14 -5.53
N SER A 411 -33.92 -15.33 -5.00
CA SER A 411 -34.78 -16.45 -5.36
C SER A 411 -34.99 -16.50 -6.87
N GLU A 412 -34.88 -17.70 -7.46
CA GLU A 412 -35.00 -17.96 -8.90
C GLU A 412 -33.83 -17.46 -9.78
N CYS A 413 -32.83 -16.80 -9.20
CA CYS A 413 -31.65 -16.34 -9.92
C CYS A 413 -30.47 -17.33 -9.77
N ASN A 414 -30.40 -18.33 -10.64
CA ASN A 414 -29.26 -19.26 -10.68
C ASN A 414 -28.07 -18.63 -11.43
N PHE A 415 -27.47 -17.58 -10.87
CA PHE A 415 -26.32 -16.89 -11.47
C PHE A 415 -25.05 -17.16 -10.65
N THR A 416 -24.13 -17.91 -11.23
CA THR A 416 -22.78 -18.13 -10.69
C THR A 416 -21.76 -18.03 -11.82
N VAL A 417 -20.68 -17.28 -11.60
CA VAL A 417 -19.59 -17.15 -12.56
C VAL A 417 -18.24 -17.01 -11.86
N HIS A 418 -17.14 -17.38 -12.55
CA HIS A 418 -15.80 -16.99 -12.10
C HIS A 418 -15.67 -15.47 -12.13
N TRP A 419 -14.84 -14.91 -11.24
CA TRP A 419 -14.56 -13.47 -11.26
C TRP A 419 -14.03 -12.97 -12.62
N SER A 420 -13.18 -13.76 -13.28
CA SER A 420 -12.64 -13.42 -14.62
C SER A 420 -13.69 -13.46 -15.73
N CYS A 421 -14.80 -14.16 -15.51
CA CYS A 421 -15.92 -14.27 -16.43
C CYS A 421 -17.06 -13.32 -16.07
N PHE A 422 -17.04 -12.77 -14.86
CA PHE A 422 -17.97 -11.75 -14.42
C PHE A 422 -17.63 -10.46 -15.11
#